data_AF-A0A6G7X570-F1
#
_entry.id   AF-A0A6G7X570-F1
#
_cell.length_a   1.000
_cell.length_b   1.000
_cell.length_c   1.000
_cell.angle_alpha   90.00
_cell.angle_beta   90.00
_cell.angle_gamma   90.00
#
_symmetry.space_group_name_H-M   'P 1'
#
loop_
_entity.id
_entity.type
_entity.pdbx_description
1 polymer ?
#
loop_
_entity_poly.entity_id
_entity_poly.type
_entity_poly.pdbx_seq_one_letter_code
_entity_poly.pdbx_strand_id
1 'polypeptide(L)'
;MKKKIEEIVYDFFLSSTDFNGIPLRRISEELKIEYTKSIDLIKELVLNEIITIQSSTNPHIIRTQHYPIKNQLSILEDAKNTKITYSKIGEFNFAVEDTEFPICLYPTKNYLKENRDLTQYGYADYTKQLALGEPQLKPLFFDIEVIDRYFSDPRYDTIFNDYSGRIYCKYDEEGKALLREEDQIFIKTFGLGFDDNGNRLAVVYLRYLKNLTTEHQIFWKGKEIKGNCKILEEYYKNTIIGDWAFSHSIFSAFLGEIESLNNLASHIFGIQLFSNTFKDEKRPKEFTFFFTPTLKNYESFVSLLDKMISENINKGFFKDRIDLFEIRNKGNNVSEKIPKGTLRLFEEWLLSQFTIDNGSQSGIQEVFKPLKNVRKERQNPAHKINENEYDKKYIEKQKNMITDVYLSIKSLRKIFQQHRDAKGVEIPGWLDKDNNIKMF
;
A
#
# COMPACT_ATOMS: atom_id res chain seq x y z
N MET A 1 -15.19 -9.89 45.81
CA MET A 1 -13.91 -9.92 45.05
C MET A 1 -14.16 -9.80 43.54
N LYS A 2 -14.99 -10.67 42.94
CA LYS A 2 -15.31 -10.61 41.49
C LYS A 2 -15.74 -9.23 40.98
N LYS A 3 -16.69 -8.58 41.68
CA LYS A 3 -17.13 -7.23 41.35
C LYS A 3 -15.99 -6.20 41.31
N LYS A 4 -14.99 -6.32 42.18
CA LYS A 4 -13.81 -5.46 42.15
C LYS A 4 -12.93 -5.71 40.93
N ILE A 5 -12.78 -6.98 40.52
CA ILE A 5 -12.04 -7.34 39.29
C ILE A 5 -12.75 -6.76 38.08
N GLU A 6 -14.08 -6.93 38.00
CA GLU A 6 -14.92 -6.35 36.96
C GLU A 6 -14.74 -4.83 36.86
N GLU A 7 -14.86 -4.11 37.98
CA GLU A 7 -14.65 -2.65 38.06
C GLU A 7 -13.24 -2.26 37.57
N ILE A 8 -12.18 -2.92 38.05
CA ILE A 8 -10.79 -2.62 37.64
C ILE A 8 -10.59 -2.82 36.13
N VAL A 9 -11.09 -3.92 35.58
CA VAL A 9 -10.95 -4.24 34.16
C VAL A 9 -11.74 -3.24 33.30
N TYR A 10 -12.94 -2.88 33.74
CA TYR A 10 -13.78 -1.89 33.07
C TYR A 10 -13.13 -0.49 33.09
N ASP A 11 -12.72 0.00 34.26
CA ASP A 11 -12.14 1.33 34.42
C ASP A 11 -10.79 1.47 33.68
N PHE A 12 -9.98 0.41 33.69
CA PHE A 12 -8.75 0.38 32.89
C PHE A 12 -9.04 0.51 31.40
N PHE A 13 -10.04 -0.22 30.89
CA PHE A 13 -10.41 -0.18 29.48
C PHE A 13 -11.01 1.19 29.07
N LEU A 14 -11.78 1.82 29.96
CA LEU A 14 -12.35 3.15 29.73
C LEU A 14 -11.29 4.25 29.70
N SER A 15 -10.31 4.18 30.60
CA SER A 15 -9.20 5.15 30.69
C SER A 15 -8.13 4.97 29.60
N SER A 16 -8.09 3.80 28.97
CA SER A 16 -7.14 3.52 27.89
C SER A 16 -7.49 4.27 26.59
N THR A 17 -6.60 5.16 26.16
CA THR A 17 -6.71 5.91 24.89
C THR A 17 -6.82 5.00 23.65
N ASP A 18 -6.20 3.81 23.69
CA ASP A 18 -6.19 2.83 22.59
C ASP A 18 -7.01 1.57 22.87
N PHE A 19 -7.88 1.62 23.88
CA PHE A 19 -8.75 0.49 24.26
C PHE A 19 -7.96 -0.81 24.55
N ASN A 20 -6.86 -0.67 25.29
CA ASN A 20 -5.97 -1.76 25.63
C ASN A 20 -6.50 -2.57 26.83
N GLY A 21 -6.11 -3.84 26.90
CA GLY A 21 -6.44 -4.72 28.01
C GLY A 21 -5.47 -4.59 29.18
N ILE A 22 -5.96 -4.88 30.39
CA ILE A 22 -5.16 -4.89 31.61
C ILE A 22 -4.49 -6.25 31.80
N PRO A 23 -3.19 -6.33 32.13
CA PRO A 23 -2.54 -7.60 32.44
C PRO A 23 -3.21 -8.34 33.59
N LEU A 24 -3.38 -9.66 33.46
CA LEU A 24 -3.97 -10.49 34.52
C LEU A 24 -3.17 -10.38 35.83
N ARG A 25 -1.84 -10.39 35.75
CA ARG A 25 -0.95 -10.28 36.92
C ARG A 25 -1.21 -9.02 37.74
N ARG A 26 -1.48 -7.90 37.05
CA ARG A 26 -1.78 -6.62 37.70
C ARG A 26 -3.03 -6.71 38.58
N ILE A 27 -4.03 -7.51 38.20
CA ILE A 27 -5.20 -7.77 39.04
C ILE A 27 -4.81 -8.46 40.34
N SER A 28 -3.97 -9.49 40.25
CA SER A 28 -3.51 -10.25 41.42
C SER A 28 -2.72 -9.37 42.38
N GLU A 29 -1.86 -8.51 41.85
CA GLU A 29 -1.04 -7.55 42.60
C GLU A 29 -1.87 -6.46 43.28
N GLU A 30 -2.74 -5.78 42.52
CA GLU A 30 -3.58 -4.68 43.05
C GLU A 30 -4.55 -5.17 44.14
N LEU A 31 -5.12 -6.37 43.97
CA LEU A 31 -6.03 -6.96 44.94
C LEU A 31 -5.33 -7.76 46.04
N LYS A 32 -4.00 -7.91 45.96
CA LYS A 32 -3.18 -8.70 46.89
C LYS A 32 -3.73 -10.14 47.09
N ILE A 33 -4.08 -10.79 45.99
CA ILE A 33 -4.56 -12.18 45.96
C ILE A 33 -3.58 -13.06 45.20
N GLU A 34 -3.55 -14.35 45.55
CA GLU A 34 -2.74 -15.33 44.83
C GLU A 34 -3.16 -15.41 43.35
N TYR A 35 -2.17 -15.62 42.48
CA TYR A 35 -2.38 -15.64 41.03
C TYR A 35 -3.39 -16.72 40.60
N THR A 36 -3.24 -17.94 41.14
CA THR A 36 -4.16 -19.06 40.90
C THR A 36 -5.59 -18.74 41.32
N LYS A 37 -5.76 -18.11 42.49
CA LYS A 37 -7.06 -17.63 42.98
C LYS A 37 -7.65 -16.55 42.09
N SER A 38 -6.82 -15.63 41.56
CA SER A 38 -7.30 -14.61 40.61
C SER A 38 -7.77 -15.25 39.30
N ILE A 39 -7.07 -16.27 38.81
CA ILE A 39 -7.47 -17.05 37.64
C ILE A 39 -8.83 -17.70 37.85
N ASP A 40 -9.07 -18.36 38.98
CA ASP A 40 -10.35 -19.01 39.26
C ASP A 40 -11.51 -18.01 39.23
N LEU A 41 -11.33 -16.83 39.85
CA LEU A 41 -12.33 -15.76 39.81
C LEU A 41 -12.57 -15.23 38.39
N ILE A 42 -11.52 -15.11 37.58
CA ILE A 42 -11.61 -14.66 36.18
C ILE A 42 -12.32 -15.70 35.31
N LYS A 43 -12.07 -17.00 35.50
CA LYS A 43 -12.79 -18.07 34.78
C LYS A 43 -14.30 -17.97 34.97
N GLU A 44 -14.74 -17.67 36.19
CA GLU A 44 -16.16 -17.45 36.47
C GLU A 44 -16.71 -16.18 35.78
N LEU A 45 -15.92 -15.10 35.73
CA LEU A 45 -16.30 -13.87 35.01
C LEU A 45 -16.34 -14.07 33.49
N VAL A 46 -15.50 -14.96 32.95
CA VAL A 46 -15.52 -15.38 31.55
C VAL A 46 -16.76 -16.21 31.24
N LEU A 47 -17.11 -17.17 32.11
CA LEU A 47 -18.32 -17.98 31.99
C LEU A 47 -19.59 -17.13 32.04
N ASN A 48 -19.58 -16.06 32.84
CA ASN A 48 -20.69 -15.11 32.95
C ASN A 48 -20.69 -14.04 31.83
N GLU A 49 -19.78 -14.15 30.84
CA GLU A 49 -19.63 -13.18 29.75
C GLU A 49 -19.43 -11.72 30.21
N ILE A 50 -18.79 -11.51 31.36
CA ILE A 50 -18.44 -10.17 31.86
C ILE A 50 -17.05 -9.77 31.38
N ILE A 51 -16.11 -10.71 31.45
CA ILE A 51 -14.73 -10.53 31.02
C ILE A 51 -14.41 -11.47 29.85
N THR A 52 -13.54 -11.02 28.95
CA THR A 52 -12.88 -11.83 27.94
C THR A 52 -11.37 -11.64 28.04
N ILE A 53 -10.60 -12.64 27.60
CA ILE A 53 -9.14 -12.59 27.64
C ILE A 53 -8.51 -12.59 26.25
N GLN A 54 -7.31 -12.05 26.17
CA GLN A 54 -6.40 -12.20 25.04
C GLN A 54 -5.06 -12.74 25.54
N SER A 55 -4.45 -13.62 24.75
CA SER A 55 -3.12 -14.18 25.01
C SER A 55 -2.43 -14.40 23.67
N SER A 56 -1.44 -13.56 23.38
CA SER A 56 -0.66 -13.61 22.15
C SER A 56 0.65 -12.85 22.32
N THR A 57 1.41 -12.66 21.24
CA THR A 57 2.62 -11.82 21.24
C THR A 57 2.36 -10.36 21.65
N ASN A 58 1.13 -9.87 21.46
CA ASN A 58 0.69 -8.58 21.98
C ASN A 58 -0.75 -8.70 22.54
N PRO A 59 -0.91 -9.14 23.79
CA PRO A 59 -2.23 -9.36 24.38
C PRO A 59 -2.92 -8.04 24.77
N HIS A 60 -2.22 -6.91 24.76
CA HIS A 60 -2.78 -5.59 25.04
C HIS A 60 -3.71 -5.05 23.95
N ILE A 61 -3.84 -5.76 22.82
CA ILE A 61 -4.91 -5.54 21.86
C ILE A 61 -5.73 -6.82 21.65
N ILE A 62 -7.01 -6.65 21.31
CA ILE A 62 -7.84 -7.69 20.71
C ILE A 62 -7.47 -7.75 19.23
N ARG A 63 -6.51 -8.60 18.88
CA ARG A 63 -5.82 -8.53 17.58
C ARG A 63 -6.77 -8.64 16.38
N THR A 64 -7.32 -9.82 16.11
CA THR A 64 -8.21 -10.06 14.94
C THR A 64 -9.59 -10.57 15.35
N GLN A 65 -9.71 -11.23 16.49
CA GLN A 65 -10.95 -11.81 16.98
C GLN A 65 -10.91 -12.03 18.49
N HIS A 66 -12.10 -12.17 19.08
CA HIS A 66 -12.25 -12.69 20.45
C HIS A 66 -12.09 -14.20 20.46
N TYR A 67 -11.54 -14.75 21.54
CA TYR A 67 -11.43 -16.20 21.69
C TYR A 67 -12.76 -16.82 22.13
N PRO A 68 -13.11 -18.02 21.64
CA PRO A 68 -14.22 -18.79 22.20
C PRO A 68 -14.00 -19.06 23.70
N ILE A 69 -15.08 -19.08 24.50
CA ILE A 69 -15.02 -19.30 25.95
C ILE A 69 -14.18 -20.53 26.32
N LYS A 70 -14.37 -21.65 25.60
CA LYS A 70 -13.60 -22.89 25.85
C LYS A 70 -12.08 -22.67 25.76
N ASN A 71 -11.63 -21.92 24.75
CA ASN A 71 -10.21 -21.63 24.55
C ASN A 71 -9.68 -20.72 25.66
N GLN A 72 -10.47 -19.70 26.04
CA GLN A 72 -10.14 -18.81 27.15
C GLN A 72 -9.95 -19.58 28.46
N LEU A 73 -10.87 -20.50 28.77
CA LEU A 73 -10.79 -21.33 29.98
C LEU A 73 -9.57 -22.26 29.98
N SER A 74 -9.20 -22.82 28.84
CA SER A 74 -7.99 -23.63 28.70
C SER A 74 -6.73 -22.81 28.99
N ILE A 75 -6.60 -21.64 28.33
CA ILE A 75 -5.46 -20.73 28.52
C ILE A 75 -5.33 -20.32 29.99
N LEU A 76 -6.46 -19.99 30.64
CA LEU A 76 -6.48 -19.62 32.05
C LEU A 76 -6.05 -20.78 32.96
N GLU A 77 -6.47 -22.01 32.67
CA GLU A 77 -6.06 -23.17 33.46
C GLU A 77 -4.57 -23.46 33.31
N ASP A 78 -4.06 -23.40 32.08
CA ASP A 78 -2.63 -23.60 31.79
C ASP A 78 -1.76 -22.56 32.50
N ALA A 79 -2.22 -21.30 32.55
CA ALA A 79 -1.53 -20.20 33.19
C ALA A 79 -1.32 -20.38 34.70
N LYS A 80 -2.09 -21.26 35.38
CA LYS A 80 -1.83 -21.56 36.81
C LYS A 80 -0.44 -22.13 37.06
N ASN A 81 0.15 -22.74 36.04
CA ASN A 81 1.48 -23.35 36.11
C ASN A 81 2.61 -22.36 35.82
N THR A 82 2.30 -21.10 35.46
CA THR A 82 3.31 -20.08 35.16
C THR A 82 4.15 -19.75 36.39
N LYS A 83 5.47 -19.90 36.25
CA LYS A 83 6.45 -19.58 37.29
C LYS A 83 7.03 -18.19 37.07
N ILE A 84 7.41 -17.53 38.16
CA ILE A 84 8.11 -16.26 38.12
C ILE A 84 9.55 -16.49 38.56
N THR A 85 10.47 -15.97 37.76
CA THR A 85 11.88 -15.85 38.15
C THR A 85 12.22 -14.38 38.33
N TYR A 86 12.99 -14.07 39.37
CA TYR A 86 13.45 -12.72 39.62
C TYR A 86 14.89 -12.60 39.15
N SER A 87 15.14 -11.65 38.26
CA SER A 87 16.48 -11.35 37.73
C SER A 87 16.85 -9.91 38.07
N LYS A 88 18.13 -9.70 38.42
CA LYS A 88 18.65 -8.38 38.74
C LYS A 88 19.67 -7.96 37.69
N ILE A 89 19.50 -6.78 37.11
CA ILE A 89 20.46 -6.16 36.19
C ILE A 89 20.78 -4.76 36.73
N GLY A 90 21.97 -4.59 37.29
CA GLY A 90 22.35 -3.36 37.98
C GLY A 90 21.46 -3.12 39.21
N GLU A 91 20.81 -1.96 39.26
CA GLU A 91 19.87 -1.60 40.33
C GLU A 91 18.42 -2.05 40.06
N PHE A 92 18.14 -2.55 38.84
CA PHE A 92 16.79 -2.95 38.45
C PHE A 92 16.54 -4.42 38.78
N ASN A 93 15.41 -4.68 39.43
CA ASN A 93 14.87 -6.03 39.61
C ASN A 93 13.72 -6.24 38.62
N PHE A 94 13.80 -7.31 37.84
CA PHE A 94 12.77 -7.70 36.88
C PHE A 94 12.18 -9.04 37.29
N ALA A 95 10.85 -9.13 37.26
CA ALA A 95 10.14 -10.39 37.32
C ALA A 95 9.90 -10.90 35.89
N VAL A 96 10.28 -12.13 35.62
CA VAL A 96 10.09 -12.78 34.33
C VAL A 96 9.17 -13.97 34.52
N GLU A 97 8.05 -13.95 33.81
CA GLU A 97 7.10 -15.05 33.75
C GLU A 97 7.58 -16.08 32.72
N ASP A 98 7.64 -17.35 33.11
CA ASP A 98 7.87 -18.46 32.20
C ASP A 98 6.58 -18.76 31.42
N THR A 99 6.30 -17.91 30.44
CA THR A 99 5.15 -18.03 29.55
C THR A 99 5.50 -17.52 28.16
N GLU A 100 5.03 -18.21 27.13
CA GLU A 100 5.17 -17.76 25.76
C GLU A 100 4.32 -16.51 25.48
N PHE A 101 3.13 -16.42 26.10
CA PHE A 101 2.16 -15.37 25.84
C PHE A 101 1.51 -14.84 27.12
N PRO A 102 1.73 -13.55 27.48
CA PRO A 102 1.04 -12.96 28.62
C PRO A 102 -0.47 -12.87 28.39
N ILE A 103 -1.24 -12.73 29.48
CA ILE A 103 -2.70 -12.65 29.43
C ILE A 103 -3.16 -11.24 29.81
N CYS A 104 -4.01 -10.65 28.97
CA CYS A 104 -4.71 -9.41 29.27
C CYS A 104 -6.22 -9.64 29.30
N LEU A 105 -6.90 -8.87 30.16
CA LEU A 105 -8.33 -8.92 30.40
C LEU A 105 -9.00 -7.71 29.76
N TYR A 106 -10.21 -7.92 29.27
CA TYR A 106 -11.09 -6.93 28.69
C TYR A 106 -12.51 -7.15 29.18
N PRO A 107 -13.34 -6.11 29.27
CA PRO A 107 -14.78 -6.30 29.33
C PRO A 107 -15.27 -6.96 28.03
N THR A 108 -16.31 -7.80 28.10
CA THR A 108 -16.92 -8.34 26.87
C THR A 108 -17.66 -7.27 26.08
N LYS A 109 -17.90 -7.54 24.80
CA LYS A 109 -18.74 -6.66 23.95
C LYS A 109 -20.14 -6.49 24.52
N ASN A 110 -20.74 -7.56 25.07
CA ASN A 110 -22.09 -7.51 25.64
C ASN A 110 -22.11 -6.60 26.86
N TYR A 111 -21.15 -6.78 27.77
CA TYR A 111 -21.00 -5.93 28.95
C TYR A 111 -20.80 -4.45 28.58
N LEU A 112 -19.96 -4.16 27.57
CA LEU A 112 -19.72 -2.79 27.11
C LEU A 112 -20.96 -2.14 26.51
N LYS A 113 -21.77 -2.88 25.73
CA LYS A 113 -23.00 -2.34 25.14
C LYS A 113 -24.02 -1.91 26.19
N GLU A 114 -24.07 -2.60 27.32
CA GLU A 114 -25.02 -2.34 28.39
C GLU A 114 -24.54 -1.24 29.35
N ASN A 115 -23.22 -1.16 29.59
CA ASN A 115 -22.68 -0.35 30.68
C ASN A 115 -21.91 0.90 30.22
N ARG A 116 -21.48 0.98 28.96
CA ARG A 116 -20.64 2.08 28.47
C ARG A 116 -21.46 3.18 27.80
N ASP A 117 -21.30 4.41 28.29
CA ASP A 117 -21.76 5.60 27.59
C ASP A 117 -20.80 5.97 26.44
N LEU A 118 -21.38 6.17 25.25
CA LEU A 118 -20.70 6.51 24.01
C LEU A 118 -20.97 7.95 23.53
N THR A 119 -21.74 8.75 24.30
CA THR A 119 -22.09 10.13 23.96
C THR A 119 -20.86 10.98 23.65
N GLN A 120 -19.79 10.82 24.44
CA GLN A 120 -18.51 11.53 24.26
C GLN A 120 -17.87 11.33 22.88
N TYR A 121 -18.18 10.24 22.17
CA TYR A 121 -17.60 9.95 20.85
C TYR A 121 -18.39 10.55 19.69
N GLY A 122 -19.50 11.27 19.95
CA GLY A 122 -20.24 12.00 18.91
C GLY A 122 -20.61 11.12 17.71
N TYR A 123 -20.06 11.41 16.54
CA TYR A 123 -20.28 10.66 15.30
C TYR A 123 -19.08 9.79 14.86
N ALA A 124 -18.07 9.63 15.71
CA ALA A 124 -16.85 8.86 15.42
C ALA A 124 -17.12 7.35 15.44
N ASP A 125 -17.71 6.81 14.36
CA ASP A 125 -18.18 5.43 14.26
C ASP A 125 -17.10 4.39 14.57
N TYR A 126 -15.90 4.56 14.02
CA TYR A 126 -14.80 3.63 14.21
C TYR A 126 -14.23 3.67 15.63
N THR A 127 -14.27 4.85 16.25
CA THR A 127 -13.91 5.02 17.67
C THR A 127 -14.92 4.31 18.56
N LYS A 128 -16.22 4.46 18.29
CA LYS A 128 -17.29 3.76 19.01
C LYS A 128 -17.18 2.25 18.88
N GLN A 129 -16.83 1.74 17.70
CA GLN A 129 -16.61 0.31 17.48
C GLN A 129 -15.51 -0.24 18.41
N LEU A 130 -14.36 0.43 18.51
CA LEU A 130 -13.30 0.01 19.44
C LEU A 130 -13.69 0.22 20.91
N ALA A 131 -14.41 1.28 21.23
CA ALA A 131 -14.96 1.52 22.56
C ALA A 131 -15.94 0.41 23.01
N LEU A 132 -16.55 -0.29 22.06
CA LEU A 132 -17.40 -1.47 22.30
C LEU A 132 -16.64 -2.80 22.20
N GLY A 133 -15.31 -2.78 22.16
CA GLY A 133 -14.45 -3.96 22.18
C GLY A 133 -14.38 -4.70 20.84
N GLU A 134 -14.57 -4.02 19.71
CA GLU A 134 -14.23 -4.59 18.40
C GLU A 134 -12.72 -4.85 18.28
N PRO A 135 -12.27 -5.91 17.56
CA PRO A 135 -10.85 -6.17 17.35
C PRO A 135 -10.13 -5.01 16.65
N GLN A 136 -8.98 -4.60 17.19
CA GLN A 136 -8.19 -3.46 16.69
C GLN A 136 -7.71 -3.65 15.25
N LEU A 137 -7.36 -4.89 14.84
CA LEU A 137 -6.91 -5.20 13.48
C LEU A 137 -8.03 -5.83 12.63
N LYS A 138 -9.29 -5.55 12.97
CA LYS A 138 -10.42 -5.87 12.09
C LYS A 138 -10.26 -5.11 10.77
N PRO A 139 -10.22 -5.82 9.61
CA PRO A 139 -10.18 -5.17 8.32
C PRO A 139 -11.55 -4.56 8.00
N LEU A 140 -11.53 -3.33 7.50
CA LEU A 140 -12.70 -2.66 6.93
C LEU A 140 -12.40 -2.31 5.48
N PHE A 141 -13.43 -2.43 4.65
CA PHE A 141 -13.33 -2.32 3.19
C PHE A 141 -14.07 -1.09 2.72
N PHE A 142 -13.48 -0.41 1.75
CA PHE A 142 -13.96 0.85 1.23
C PHE A 142 -13.89 0.88 -0.27
N ASP A 143 -14.79 1.65 -0.87
CA ASP A 143 -14.62 2.08 -2.25
C ASP A 143 -13.24 2.76 -2.39
N ILE A 144 -12.53 2.44 -3.48
CA ILE A 144 -11.18 2.94 -3.74
C ILE A 144 -11.14 4.47 -3.77
N GLU A 145 -12.27 5.10 -4.11
CA GLU A 145 -12.45 6.54 -4.15
C GLU A 145 -12.25 7.25 -2.80
N VAL A 146 -12.35 6.51 -1.70
CA VAL A 146 -12.12 7.09 -0.36
C VAL A 146 -10.72 7.69 -0.24
N ILE A 147 -9.75 7.20 -1.02
CA ILE A 147 -8.37 7.69 -0.98
C ILE A 147 -8.16 8.91 -1.88
N ASP A 148 -9.02 9.14 -2.88
CA ASP A 148 -8.82 10.18 -3.92
C ASP A 148 -8.73 11.60 -3.33
N ARG A 149 -9.48 11.88 -2.24
CA ARG A 149 -9.40 13.15 -1.52
C ARG A 149 -7.98 13.45 -1.04
N TYR A 150 -7.26 12.43 -0.59
CA TYR A 150 -5.89 12.57 -0.07
C TYR A 150 -4.83 12.50 -1.16
N PHE A 151 -5.11 11.82 -2.29
CA PHE A 151 -4.23 11.87 -3.46
C PHE A 151 -4.28 13.24 -4.16
N SER A 152 -5.46 13.86 -4.21
CA SER A 152 -5.68 15.10 -4.95
C SER A 152 -5.23 16.36 -4.20
N ASP A 153 -5.10 16.29 -2.88
CA ASP A 153 -4.68 17.43 -2.06
C ASP A 153 -3.17 17.38 -1.78
N PRO A 154 -2.37 18.31 -2.34
CA PRO A 154 -0.91 18.29 -2.26
C PRO A 154 -0.35 18.49 -0.84
N ARG A 155 -1.21 18.90 0.11
CA ARG A 155 -0.86 19.04 1.54
C ARG A 155 -0.78 17.69 2.26
N TYR A 156 -1.28 16.62 1.65
CA TYR A 156 -1.05 15.26 2.12
C TYR A 156 0.16 14.63 1.41
N ASP A 157 0.84 13.76 2.14
CA ASP A 157 1.82 12.82 1.60
C ASP A 157 1.23 11.42 1.54
N THR A 158 0.56 11.14 0.43
CA THR A 158 0.02 9.82 0.11
C THR A 158 1.06 9.03 -0.69
N ILE A 159 1.44 7.86 -0.19
CA ILE A 159 2.37 6.94 -0.83
C ILE A 159 1.65 5.62 -1.03
N PHE A 160 1.73 5.06 -2.24
CA PHE A 160 1.19 3.75 -2.55
C PHE A 160 2.15 2.99 -3.47
N ASN A 161 2.61 1.82 -3.02
CA ASN A 161 3.51 0.96 -3.75
C ASN A 161 2.96 -0.47 -3.77
N ASP A 162 2.91 -1.04 -4.97
CA ASP A 162 2.43 -2.40 -5.26
C ASP A 162 1.01 -2.70 -4.79
N TYR A 163 0.84 -2.94 -3.50
CA TYR A 163 -0.43 -3.29 -2.87
C TYR A 163 -0.68 -2.61 -1.52
N SER A 164 0.25 -1.78 -1.04
CA SER A 164 0.14 -1.11 0.25
C SER A 164 0.49 0.37 0.15
N GLY A 165 -0.19 1.17 0.95
CA GLY A 165 0.06 2.60 1.02
C GLY A 165 -0.12 3.15 2.42
N ARG A 166 0.14 4.44 2.53
CA ARG A 166 0.13 5.22 3.77
C ARG A 166 -0.26 6.67 3.47
N ILE A 167 -0.91 7.33 4.42
CA ILE A 167 -1.38 8.71 4.28
C ILE A 167 -0.86 9.52 5.47
N TYR A 168 -0.12 10.59 5.18
CA TYR A 168 0.39 11.55 6.16
C TYR A 168 -0.01 12.97 5.79
N CYS A 169 0.06 13.86 6.77
CA CYS A 169 0.04 15.30 6.53
C CYS A 169 1.47 15.80 6.30
N LYS A 170 1.62 16.78 5.41
CA LYS A 170 2.89 17.47 5.23
C LYS A 170 3.05 18.58 6.26
N TYR A 171 4.32 18.83 6.59
CA TYR A 171 4.77 19.89 7.45
C TYR A 171 5.66 20.84 6.65
N ASP A 172 5.67 22.11 6.99
CA ASP A 172 6.64 23.07 6.45
C ASP A 172 8.04 22.86 7.07
N GLU A 173 9.01 23.67 6.64
CA GLU A 173 10.40 23.61 7.11
C GLU A 173 10.55 23.89 8.61
N GLU A 174 9.56 24.56 9.23
CA GLU A 174 9.52 24.87 10.66
C GLU A 174 8.82 23.76 11.47
N GLY A 175 8.33 22.70 10.80
CA GLY A 175 7.63 21.59 11.43
C GLY A 175 6.16 21.88 11.75
N LYS A 176 5.57 22.92 11.17
CA LYS A 176 4.15 23.23 11.31
C LYS A 176 3.34 22.54 10.21
N ALA A 177 2.24 21.92 10.59
CA ALA A 177 1.37 21.22 9.63
C ALA A 177 0.78 22.20 8.62
N LEU A 178 0.77 21.80 7.34
CA LEU A 178 0.14 22.57 6.25
C LEU A 178 -1.41 22.53 6.29
N LEU A 179 -1.96 21.66 7.14
CA LEU A 179 -3.38 21.40 7.31
C LEU A 179 -3.86 21.92 8.67
N ARG A 180 -5.15 22.25 8.75
CA ARG A 180 -5.81 22.55 10.02
C ARG A 180 -5.85 21.30 10.88
N GLU A 181 -5.95 21.47 12.20
CA GLU A 181 -5.91 20.34 13.15
C GLU A 181 -6.97 19.28 12.84
N GLU A 182 -8.16 19.69 12.39
CA GLU A 182 -9.25 18.78 12.02
C GLU A 182 -8.97 17.90 10.79
N ASP A 183 -8.05 18.32 9.92
CA ASP A 183 -7.62 17.60 8.72
C ASP A 183 -6.27 16.88 8.94
N GLN A 184 -5.64 17.02 10.11
CA GLN A 184 -4.37 16.38 10.42
C GLN A 184 -4.54 14.90 10.73
N ILE A 185 -4.71 14.09 9.69
CA ILE A 185 -4.94 12.65 9.81
C ILE A 185 -3.67 11.83 9.54
N PHE A 186 -3.66 10.62 10.10
CA PHE A 186 -2.61 9.64 9.86
C PHE A 186 -3.19 8.24 9.66
N ILE A 187 -2.95 7.67 8.47
CA ILE A 187 -3.22 6.26 8.18
C ILE A 187 -1.88 5.57 7.95
N LYS A 188 -1.43 4.84 8.98
CA LYS A 188 -0.14 4.14 8.96
C LYS A 188 -0.02 3.15 7.82
N THR A 189 -1.10 2.43 7.54
CA THR A 189 -1.16 1.49 6.44
C THR A 189 -2.59 1.33 5.94
N PHE A 190 -2.73 1.29 4.62
CA PHE A 190 -3.87 0.77 3.90
C PHE A 190 -3.37 -0.19 2.81
N GLY A 191 -4.26 -1.02 2.28
CA GLY A 191 -3.90 -1.96 1.22
C GLY A 191 -5.04 -2.27 0.27
N LEU A 192 -4.79 -3.24 -0.60
CA LEU A 192 -5.76 -3.74 -1.57
C LEU A 192 -6.65 -4.84 -0.99
N GLY A 193 -7.91 -4.81 -1.39
CA GLY A 193 -8.86 -5.90 -1.25
C GLY A 193 -9.76 -6.00 -2.47
N PHE A 194 -10.62 -7.01 -2.47
CA PHE A 194 -11.50 -7.32 -3.58
C PHE A 194 -12.89 -7.71 -3.09
N ASP A 195 -13.93 -7.28 -3.81
CA ASP A 195 -15.28 -7.82 -3.65
C ASP A 195 -15.46 -9.14 -4.44
N ASP A 196 -16.64 -9.75 -4.34
CA ASP A 196 -16.99 -10.98 -5.06
C ASP A 196 -16.91 -10.85 -6.59
N ASN A 197 -16.99 -9.63 -7.13
CA ASN A 197 -16.90 -9.35 -8.56
C ASN A 197 -15.46 -9.06 -9.02
N GLY A 198 -14.48 -9.09 -8.11
CA GLY A 198 -13.10 -8.72 -8.38
C GLY A 198 -12.88 -7.21 -8.52
N ASN A 199 -13.82 -6.37 -8.10
CA ASN A 199 -13.57 -4.92 -8.01
C ASN A 199 -12.58 -4.64 -6.88
N ARG A 200 -11.61 -3.76 -7.16
CA ARG A 200 -10.61 -3.34 -6.18
C ARG A 200 -11.23 -2.45 -5.11
N LEU A 201 -10.84 -2.71 -3.87
CA LEU A 201 -11.27 -2.00 -2.68
C LEU A 201 -10.04 -1.49 -1.90
N ALA A 202 -10.20 -0.39 -1.18
CA ALA A 202 -9.24 0.01 -0.16
C ALA A 202 -9.53 -0.75 1.15
N VAL A 203 -8.48 -1.26 1.79
CA VAL A 203 -8.59 -1.97 3.08
C VAL A 203 -7.81 -1.23 4.15
N VAL A 204 -8.47 -0.92 5.26
CA VAL A 204 -7.83 -0.28 6.42
C VAL A 204 -8.23 -1.00 7.70
N TYR A 205 -7.30 -1.14 8.63
CA TYR A 205 -7.57 -1.72 9.94
C TYR A 205 -8.26 -0.71 10.86
N LEU A 206 -9.25 -1.17 11.62
CA LEU A 206 -10.09 -0.36 12.49
C LEU A 206 -9.30 0.58 13.42
N ARG A 207 -8.18 0.12 13.98
CA ARG A 207 -7.27 0.93 14.81
C ARG A 207 -6.79 2.21 14.12
N TYR A 208 -6.51 2.17 12.82
CA TYR A 208 -6.05 3.36 12.10
C TYR A 208 -7.19 4.31 11.78
N LEU A 209 -8.40 3.78 11.54
CA LEU A 209 -9.59 4.60 11.30
C LEU A 209 -10.05 5.35 12.56
N LYS A 210 -9.85 4.77 13.75
CA LYS A 210 -10.13 5.45 15.03
C LYS A 210 -9.30 6.72 15.23
N ASN A 211 -8.09 6.79 14.66
CA ASN A 211 -7.23 7.95 14.78
C ASN A 211 -7.62 9.09 13.81
N LEU A 212 -8.60 8.88 12.95
CA LEU A 212 -9.17 9.93 12.12
C LEU A 212 -10.05 10.85 12.98
N THR A 213 -10.15 12.11 12.60
CA THR A 213 -11.14 13.04 13.17
C THR A 213 -12.56 12.59 12.83
N THR A 214 -13.54 13.08 13.59
CA THR A 214 -14.95 12.67 13.43
C THR A 214 -15.44 12.88 12.00
N GLU A 215 -15.08 14.00 11.40
CA GLU A 215 -15.42 14.39 10.02
C GLU A 215 -14.86 13.39 9.02
N HIS A 216 -13.61 12.98 9.22
CA HIS A 216 -12.97 11.96 8.38
C HIS A 216 -13.60 10.57 8.62
N GLN A 217 -13.91 10.19 9.86
CA GLN A 217 -14.60 8.91 10.12
C GLN A 217 -15.97 8.87 9.42
N ILE A 218 -16.74 9.96 9.42
CA ILE A 218 -18.02 10.07 8.68
C ILE A 218 -17.78 9.91 7.18
N PHE A 219 -16.78 10.60 6.62
CA PHE A 219 -16.44 10.50 5.21
C PHE A 219 -16.08 9.07 4.80
N TRP A 220 -15.20 8.42 5.56
CA TRP A 220 -14.82 7.03 5.34
C TRP A 220 -16.02 6.09 5.48
N LYS A 221 -16.89 6.34 6.46
CA LYS A 221 -18.12 5.56 6.66
C LYS A 221 -19.06 5.62 5.46
N GLY A 222 -19.17 6.77 4.81
CA GLY A 222 -19.97 6.94 3.60
C GLY A 222 -19.45 6.15 2.39
N LYS A 223 -18.21 5.67 2.43
CA LYS A 223 -17.56 4.86 1.39
C LYS A 223 -17.34 3.40 1.81
N GLU A 224 -17.82 3.00 2.98
CA GLU A 224 -17.65 1.63 3.50
C GLU A 224 -18.46 0.62 2.68
N ILE A 225 -17.78 -0.44 2.23
CA ILE A 225 -18.38 -1.54 1.49
C ILE A 225 -18.60 -2.71 2.43
N LYS A 226 -19.81 -3.25 2.41
CA LYS A 226 -20.22 -4.43 3.17
C LYS A 226 -20.44 -5.60 2.21
N GLY A 227 -20.11 -6.81 2.65
CA GLY A 227 -20.28 -8.03 1.88
C GLY A 227 -19.11 -8.99 2.07
N ASN A 228 -19.01 -9.98 1.21
CA ASN A 228 -17.88 -10.91 1.20
C ASN A 228 -16.70 -10.26 0.47
N CYS A 229 -15.89 -9.53 1.23
CA CYS A 229 -14.68 -8.89 0.73
C CYS A 229 -13.45 -9.65 1.23
N LYS A 230 -12.42 -9.72 0.39
CA LYS A 230 -11.15 -10.39 0.71
C LYS A 230 -9.99 -9.41 0.68
N ILE A 231 -9.13 -9.50 1.67
CA ILE A 231 -7.86 -8.76 1.67
C ILE A 231 -6.90 -9.45 0.70
N LEU A 232 -6.09 -8.67 -0.01
CA LEU A 232 -4.95 -9.25 -0.73
C LEU A 232 -4.02 -9.97 0.24
N GLU A 233 -3.63 -11.20 -0.11
CA GLU A 233 -2.86 -12.10 0.75
C GLU A 233 -1.53 -11.49 1.20
N GLU A 234 -0.78 -10.86 0.28
CA GLU A 234 0.51 -10.26 0.59
C GLU A 234 0.39 -9.10 1.58
N TYR A 235 -0.65 -8.28 1.42
CA TYR A 235 -0.94 -7.21 2.37
C TYR A 235 -1.21 -7.78 3.77
N TYR A 236 -2.02 -8.84 3.85
CA TYR A 236 -2.34 -9.50 5.11
C TYR A 236 -1.13 -10.18 5.76
N LYS A 237 -0.34 -10.92 4.99
CA LYS A 237 0.88 -11.60 5.46
C LYS A 237 1.88 -10.61 6.06
N ASN A 238 2.14 -9.51 5.35
CA ASN A 238 3.13 -8.52 5.77
C ASN A 238 2.69 -7.69 6.98
N THR A 239 1.41 -7.31 7.05
CA THR A 239 0.93 -6.40 8.10
C THR A 239 0.36 -7.08 9.32
N ILE A 240 -0.15 -8.32 9.18
CA ILE A 240 -0.76 -9.07 10.27
C ILE A 240 0.11 -10.24 10.67
N ILE A 241 0.51 -11.12 9.75
CA ILE A 241 1.21 -12.37 10.12
C ILE A 241 2.68 -12.08 10.51
N GLY A 242 3.31 -11.09 9.87
CA GLY A 242 4.76 -10.88 9.95
C GLY A 242 5.54 -11.85 9.05
N ASP A 243 4.86 -12.42 8.05
CA ASP A 243 5.47 -13.25 7.01
C ASP A 243 5.72 -12.39 5.77
N TRP A 244 6.97 -12.27 5.35
CA TRP A 244 7.38 -11.34 4.29
C TRP A 244 7.07 -11.92 2.91
N ALA A 245 5.91 -11.56 2.37
CA ALA A 245 5.48 -11.85 1.02
C ALA A 245 5.75 -10.66 0.09
N PHE A 246 6.55 -10.88 -0.95
CA PHE A 246 6.87 -9.86 -1.95
C PHE A 246 6.20 -10.20 -3.28
N SER A 247 5.32 -9.32 -3.73
CA SER A 247 4.82 -9.30 -5.10
C SER A 247 4.99 -7.89 -5.65
N HIS A 248 5.33 -7.82 -6.93
CA HIS A 248 5.58 -6.55 -7.59
C HIS A 248 4.41 -6.26 -8.52
N SER A 249 3.89 -5.03 -8.46
CA SER A 249 2.93 -4.56 -9.45
C SER A 249 3.60 -4.43 -10.82
N ILE A 250 2.79 -4.46 -11.87
CA ILE A 250 3.27 -4.15 -13.22
C ILE A 250 3.93 -2.76 -13.32
N PHE A 251 3.52 -1.80 -12.48
CA PHE A 251 4.16 -0.50 -12.40
C PHE A 251 5.58 -0.59 -11.86
N SER A 252 5.80 -1.34 -10.78
CA SER A 252 7.14 -1.55 -10.24
C SER A 252 8.01 -2.36 -11.21
N ALA A 253 7.42 -3.35 -11.91
CA ALA A 253 8.09 -4.06 -12.98
C ALA A 253 8.51 -3.14 -14.13
N PHE A 254 7.62 -2.26 -14.60
CA PHE A 254 7.94 -1.26 -15.62
C PHE A 254 9.12 -0.37 -15.20
N LEU A 255 9.14 0.12 -13.96
CA LEU A 255 10.25 0.92 -13.44
C LEU A 255 11.56 0.12 -13.36
N GLY A 256 11.49 -1.14 -12.92
CA GLY A 256 12.64 -2.05 -12.89
C GLY A 256 13.20 -2.35 -14.28
N GLU A 257 12.34 -2.45 -15.29
CA GLU A 257 12.75 -2.62 -16.70
C GLU A 257 13.44 -1.35 -17.24
N ILE A 258 12.93 -0.16 -16.93
CA ILE A 258 13.59 1.12 -17.28
C ILE A 258 14.97 1.23 -16.62
N GLU A 259 15.07 0.93 -15.33
CA GLU A 259 16.35 0.94 -14.60
C GLU A 259 17.34 -0.05 -15.21
N SER A 260 16.90 -1.28 -15.45
CA SER A 260 17.72 -2.33 -16.06
C SER A 260 18.21 -1.94 -17.45
N LEU A 261 17.35 -1.34 -18.28
CA LEU A 261 17.73 -0.86 -19.60
C LEU A 261 18.74 0.29 -19.52
N ASN A 262 18.61 1.19 -18.54
CA ASN A 262 19.59 2.24 -18.30
C ASN A 262 20.94 1.71 -17.85
N ASN A 263 20.96 0.72 -16.97
CA ASN A 263 22.20 0.08 -16.51
C ASN A 263 22.92 -0.61 -17.68
N LEU A 264 22.18 -1.33 -18.51
CA LEU A 264 22.70 -1.93 -19.75
C LEU A 264 23.22 -0.86 -20.71
N ALA A 265 22.44 0.18 -20.99
CA ALA A 265 22.80 1.26 -21.90
C ALA A 265 24.08 1.98 -21.45
N SER A 266 24.18 2.29 -20.15
CA SER A 266 25.36 2.94 -19.58
C SER A 266 26.58 2.04 -19.64
N HIS A 267 26.43 0.74 -19.41
CA HIS A 267 27.54 -0.20 -19.45
C HIS A 267 28.05 -0.46 -20.87
N ILE A 268 27.14 -0.65 -21.83
CA ILE A 268 27.47 -0.96 -23.22
C ILE A 268 27.97 0.29 -23.97
N PHE A 269 27.30 1.42 -23.77
CA PHE A 269 27.47 2.61 -24.61
C PHE A 269 28.04 3.83 -23.87
N GLY A 270 28.30 3.72 -22.56
CA GLY A 270 28.80 4.82 -21.73
C GLY A 270 27.79 5.94 -21.46
N ILE A 271 26.52 5.77 -21.84
CA ILE A 271 25.47 6.79 -21.71
C ILE A 271 24.11 6.16 -21.46
N GLN A 272 23.34 6.74 -20.54
CA GLN A 272 21.99 6.29 -20.21
C GLN A 272 21.00 6.62 -21.34
N LEU A 273 20.09 5.70 -21.62
CA LEU A 273 19.06 5.84 -22.65
C LEU A 273 17.88 6.70 -22.17
N PHE A 274 17.48 6.57 -20.91
CA PHE A 274 16.47 7.38 -20.24
C PHE A 274 17.14 8.33 -19.24
N SER A 275 16.61 9.54 -19.13
CA SER A 275 17.15 10.60 -18.27
C SER A 275 16.82 10.38 -16.79
N ASN A 276 15.76 9.63 -16.49
CA ASN A 276 15.31 9.29 -15.13
C ASN A 276 14.76 7.86 -15.08
N THR A 277 15.03 7.14 -14.00
CA THR A 277 14.50 5.79 -13.74
C THR A 277 13.25 5.78 -12.85
N PHE A 278 12.92 6.92 -12.23
CA PHE A 278 11.78 7.10 -11.30
C PHE A 278 11.75 6.10 -10.13
N LYS A 279 12.91 5.58 -9.74
CA LYS A 279 13.05 4.69 -8.58
C LYS A 279 12.81 5.43 -7.26
N ASP A 280 12.40 4.67 -6.25
CA ASP A 280 12.24 5.13 -4.88
C ASP A 280 11.28 6.33 -4.79
N GLU A 281 11.69 7.41 -4.12
CA GLU A 281 10.88 8.61 -3.89
C GLU A 281 10.58 9.41 -5.17
N LYS A 282 11.18 9.04 -6.30
CA LYS A 282 10.94 9.70 -7.60
C LYS A 282 9.75 9.11 -8.35
N ARG A 283 9.11 8.06 -7.83
CA ARG A 283 7.90 7.48 -8.43
C ARG A 283 6.75 8.50 -8.37
N PRO A 284 6.15 8.87 -9.51
CA PRO A 284 4.96 9.73 -9.50
C PRO A 284 3.80 9.07 -8.73
N LYS A 285 3.11 9.83 -7.89
CA LYS A 285 2.04 9.31 -7.02
C LYS A 285 0.85 8.78 -7.82
N GLU A 286 0.61 9.37 -8.96
CA GLU A 286 -0.45 9.04 -9.91
C GLU A 286 -0.13 7.78 -10.72
N PHE A 287 1.10 7.25 -10.62
CA PHE A 287 1.52 6.02 -11.29
C PHE A 287 1.10 4.78 -10.47
N THR A 288 -0.21 4.58 -10.37
CA THR A 288 -0.84 3.59 -9.48
C THR A 288 -2.15 3.04 -10.06
N PHE A 289 -2.65 1.97 -9.43
CA PHE A 289 -3.99 1.42 -9.65
C PHE A 289 -5.09 2.14 -8.86
N PHE A 290 -4.72 2.97 -7.87
CA PHE A 290 -5.65 3.72 -7.02
C PHE A 290 -5.96 5.08 -7.63
N PHE A 291 -6.93 5.13 -8.54
CA PHE A 291 -7.54 6.39 -8.98
C PHE A 291 -9.01 6.14 -9.35
N THR A 292 -9.86 7.15 -9.17
CA THR A 292 -11.24 7.12 -9.66
C THR A 292 -11.25 6.83 -11.17
N PRO A 293 -12.06 5.90 -11.68
CA PRO A 293 -12.13 5.60 -13.11
C PRO A 293 -12.90 6.70 -13.87
N THR A 294 -12.28 7.86 -13.99
CA THR A 294 -12.78 9.01 -14.74
C THR A 294 -11.92 9.25 -15.98
N LEU A 295 -12.51 9.88 -17.00
CA LEU A 295 -11.78 10.26 -18.20
C LEU A 295 -10.55 11.13 -17.86
N LYS A 296 -10.72 12.13 -16.98
CA LYS A 296 -9.65 13.03 -16.55
C LYS A 296 -8.47 12.26 -15.94
N ASN A 297 -8.74 11.32 -15.04
CA ASN A 297 -7.66 10.57 -14.39
C ASN A 297 -6.97 9.62 -15.38
N TYR A 298 -7.73 9.01 -16.29
CA TYR A 298 -7.16 8.19 -17.36
C TYR A 298 -6.27 9.03 -18.29
N GLU A 299 -6.73 10.19 -18.76
CA GLU A 299 -5.92 11.08 -19.60
C GLU A 299 -4.66 11.58 -18.87
N SER A 300 -4.78 11.86 -17.57
CA SER A 300 -3.64 12.21 -16.72
C SER A 300 -2.63 11.08 -16.63
N PHE A 301 -3.09 9.83 -16.49
CA PHE A 301 -2.25 8.64 -16.52
C PHE A 301 -1.54 8.47 -17.87
N VAL A 302 -2.26 8.59 -19.00
CA VAL A 302 -1.68 8.49 -20.36
C VAL A 302 -0.61 9.57 -20.56
N SER A 303 -0.91 10.81 -20.15
CA SER A 303 0.03 11.93 -20.22
C SER A 303 1.30 11.68 -19.40
N LEU A 304 1.14 11.17 -18.17
CA LEU A 304 2.25 10.80 -17.31
C LEU A 304 3.09 9.66 -17.93
N LEU A 305 2.45 8.61 -18.44
CA LEU A 305 3.14 7.48 -19.05
C LEU A 305 3.95 7.90 -20.28
N ASP A 306 3.38 8.76 -21.14
CA ASP A 306 4.12 9.32 -22.28
C ASP A 306 5.35 10.10 -21.82
N LYS A 307 5.23 10.92 -20.76
CA LYS A 307 6.37 11.66 -20.20
C LYS A 307 7.46 10.72 -19.70
N MET A 308 7.08 9.67 -18.97
CA MET A 308 8.01 8.68 -18.40
C MET A 308 8.75 7.86 -19.45
N ILE A 309 8.19 7.77 -20.67
CA ILE A 309 8.78 7.03 -21.80
C ILE A 309 9.41 8.02 -22.77
N SER A 310 8.59 8.68 -23.57
CA SER A 310 9.02 9.32 -24.79
C SER A 310 9.72 10.65 -24.52
N GLU A 311 9.24 11.45 -23.56
CA GLU A 311 9.93 12.68 -23.15
C GLU A 311 11.17 12.41 -22.30
N ASN A 312 11.22 11.24 -21.64
CA ASN A 312 12.33 10.83 -20.79
C ASN A 312 13.55 10.27 -21.55
N ILE A 313 13.40 9.86 -22.81
CA ILE A 313 14.52 9.38 -23.63
C ILE A 313 15.57 10.49 -23.80
N ASN A 314 16.81 10.18 -23.43
CA ASN A 314 17.96 11.05 -23.56
C ASN A 314 18.37 11.19 -25.04
N LYS A 315 18.04 12.32 -25.66
CA LYS A 315 18.45 12.61 -27.06
C LYS A 315 19.97 12.53 -27.28
N GLY A 316 20.76 12.82 -26.24
CA GLY A 316 22.22 12.73 -26.30
C GLY A 316 22.72 11.30 -26.57
N PHE A 317 21.94 10.27 -26.22
CA PHE A 317 22.26 8.88 -26.53
C PHE A 317 22.45 8.63 -28.04
N PHE A 318 21.72 9.36 -28.89
CA PHE A 318 21.74 9.17 -30.35
C PHE A 318 22.73 10.09 -31.08
N LYS A 319 23.36 11.02 -30.37
CA LYS A 319 24.30 11.97 -30.96
C LYS A 319 25.46 11.19 -31.59
N ASP A 320 25.82 11.58 -32.81
CA ASP A 320 26.89 10.95 -33.62
C ASP A 320 26.61 9.48 -34.00
N ARG A 321 25.38 8.97 -33.76
CA ARG A 321 24.94 7.61 -34.15
C ARG A 321 23.90 7.61 -35.27
N ILE A 322 22.99 8.60 -35.26
CA ILE A 322 21.99 8.83 -36.31
C ILE A 322 21.70 10.34 -36.45
N ASP A 323 21.10 10.74 -37.58
CA ASP A 323 20.68 12.12 -37.79
C ASP A 323 19.52 12.52 -36.87
N LEU A 324 19.75 13.56 -36.05
CA LEU A 324 18.77 14.07 -35.09
C LEU A 324 17.66 14.92 -35.73
N PHE A 325 17.84 15.32 -36.98
CA PHE A 325 16.94 16.21 -37.72
C PHE A 325 16.52 15.57 -39.04
N GLU A 326 15.31 15.88 -39.49
CA GLU A 326 14.90 15.67 -40.88
C GLU A 326 14.97 16.99 -41.65
N ILE A 327 15.34 16.90 -42.93
CA ILE A 327 15.36 18.05 -43.83
C ILE A 327 14.06 18.05 -44.62
N ARG A 328 13.21 19.06 -44.42
CA ARG A 328 11.99 19.24 -45.20
C ARG A 328 12.17 20.38 -46.19
N ASN A 329 12.04 20.08 -47.48
CA ASN A 329 12.08 21.08 -48.53
C ASN A 329 10.73 21.79 -48.60
N LYS A 330 10.72 23.12 -48.39
CA LYS A 330 9.51 23.95 -48.48
C LYS A 330 9.30 24.57 -49.87
N GLY A 331 10.12 24.20 -50.86
CA GLY A 331 10.20 24.89 -52.15
C GLY A 331 11.04 26.19 -52.04
N ASN A 332 11.47 26.74 -53.18
CA ASN A 332 12.32 27.94 -53.29
C ASN A 332 13.69 27.86 -52.59
N ASN A 333 14.43 26.74 -52.71
CA ASN A 333 15.77 26.56 -52.12
C ASN A 333 15.86 26.76 -50.59
N VAL A 334 14.74 26.78 -49.88
CA VAL A 334 14.70 26.83 -48.41
C VAL A 334 14.42 25.44 -47.86
N SER A 335 15.39 24.89 -47.14
CA SER A 335 15.27 23.63 -46.42
C SER A 335 15.17 23.91 -44.91
N GLU A 336 14.16 23.35 -44.27
CA GLU A 336 13.94 23.49 -42.82
C GLU A 336 14.45 22.22 -42.11
N LYS A 337 15.26 22.41 -41.07
CA LYS A 337 15.70 21.32 -40.18
C LYS A 337 14.64 21.12 -39.09
N ILE A 338 13.91 20.02 -39.16
CA ILE A 338 12.87 19.67 -38.18
C ILE A 338 13.45 18.62 -37.23
N PRO A 339 13.44 18.85 -35.90
CA PRO A 339 13.95 17.87 -34.95
C PRO A 339 13.07 16.61 -34.94
N LYS A 340 13.69 15.44 -35.04
CA LYS A 340 12.97 14.18 -34.93
C LYS A 340 12.50 13.94 -33.48
N GLY A 341 11.36 13.27 -33.35
CA GLY A 341 10.86 12.80 -32.06
C GLY A 341 11.76 11.72 -31.47
N THR A 342 11.87 11.67 -30.15
CA THR A 342 12.72 10.71 -29.41
C THR A 342 12.38 9.24 -29.69
N LEU A 343 11.10 8.87 -29.75
CA LEU A 343 10.70 7.50 -30.10
C LEU A 343 11.13 7.13 -31.52
N ARG A 344 11.04 8.07 -32.46
CA ARG A 344 11.49 7.87 -33.84
C ARG A 344 13.00 7.72 -33.92
N LEU A 345 13.75 8.55 -33.20
CA LEU A 345 15.20 8.41 -33.07
C LEU A 345 15.58 7.03 -32.52
N PHE A 346 14.89 6.58 -31.48
CA PHE A 346 15.17 5.29 -30.86
C PHE A 346 14.89 4.12 -31.81
N GLU A 347 13.74 4.13 -32.48
CA GLU A 347 13.40 3.10 -33.46
C GLU A 347 14.36 3.09 -34.67
N GLU A 348 14.67 4.26 -35.25
CA GLU A 348 15.62 4.37 -36.37
C GLU A 348 17.02 3.89 -35.98
N TRP A 349 17.50 4.29 -34.81
CA TRP A 349 18.79 3.82 -34.30
C TRP A 349 18.77 2.31 -34.09
N LEU A 350 17.73 1.74 -33.46
CA LEU A 350 17.69 0.30 -33.21
C LEU A 350 17.65 -0.48 -34.52
N LEU A 351 16.86 -0.04 -35.51
CA LEU A 351 16.83 -0.65 -36.84
C LEU A 351 18.19 -0.62 -37.55
N SER A 352 18.99 0.44 -37.34
CA SER A 352 20.33 0.54 -37.93
C SER A 352 21.35 -0.44 -37.36
N GLN A 353 21.12 -0.99 -36.16
CA GLN A 353 22.06 -1.88 -35.48
C GLN A 353 21.91 -3.35 -35.92
N PHE A 354 20.80 -3.72 -36.55
CA PHE A 354 20.54 -5.09 -36.99
C PHE A 354 20.71 -5.22 -38.51
N THR A 355 21.25 -6.35 -38.96
CA THR A 355 21.20 -6.73 -40.37
C THR A 355 19.84 -7.37 -40.61
N ILE A 356 18.89 -6.56 -41.08
CA ILE A 356 17.47 -6.89 -41.03
C ILE A 356 17.05 -7.67 -42.30
N ASP A 357 16.51 -8.88 -42.12
CA ASP A 357 15.57 -9.46 -43.09
C ASP A 357 14.16 -8.89 -42.86
N ASN A 358 13.26 -8.97 -43.85
CA ASN A 358 11.92 -8.35 -43.75
C ASN A 358 11.12 -8.77 -42.49
N GLY A 359 11.42 -9.95 -41.91
CA GLY A 359 10.81 -10.43 -40.66
C GLY A 359 11.34 -9.76 -39.40
N SER A 360 12.63 -9.43 -39.32
CA SER A 360 13.21 -8.73 -38.16
C SER A 360 12.78 -7.25 -38.08
N GLN A 361 12.47 -6.63 -39.23
CA GLN A 361 11.99 -5.25 -39.29
C GLN A 361 10.62 -5.11 -38.62
N SER A 362 9.72 -6.06 -38.89
CA SER A 362 8.37 -6.06 -38.33
C SER A 362 8.40 -6.29 -36.82
N GLY A 363 9.31 -7.14 -36.33
CA GLY A 363 9.51 -7.38 -34.89
C GLY A 363 9.86 -6.11 -34.11
N ILE A 364 10.84 -5.33 -34.58
CA ILE A 364 11.23 -4.06 -33.92
C ILE A 364 10.07 -3.06 -33.96
N GLN A 365 9.40 -2.91 -35.10
CA GLN A 365 8.27 -1.98 -35.23
C GLN A 365 7.11 -2.32 -34.29
N GLU A 366 6.81 -3.61 -34.09
CA GLU A 366 5.80 -4.06 -33.14
C GLU A 366 6.19 -3.76 -31.68
N VAL A 367 7.48 -3.80 -31.32
CA VAL A 367 7.96 -3.37 -29.98
C VAL A 367 7.71 -1.87 -29.75
N PHE A 368 7.83 -1.02 -30.77
CA PHE A 368 7.60 0.42 -30.61
C PHE A 368 6.12 0.84 -30.71
N LYS A 369 5.25 -0.03 -31.23
CA LYS A 369 3.84 0.28 -31.49
C LYS A 369 3.07 0.65 -30.22
N PRO A 370 3.18 -0.06 -29.08
CA PRO A 370 2.56 0.37 -27.83
C PRO A 370 3.03 1.75 -27.37
N LEU A 371 4.33 2.05 -27.46
CA LEU A 371 4.89 3.34 -27.06
C LEU A 371 4.34 4.48 -27.93
N LYS A 372 4.20 4.25 -29.25
CA LYS A 372 3.57 5.20 -30.18
C LYS A 372 2.07 5.36 -29.92
N ASN A 373 1.38 4.30 -29.51
CA ASN A 373 -0.04 4.36 -29.16
C ASN A 373 -0.30 5.25 -27.95
N VAL A 374 0.53 5.17 -26.90
CA VAL A 374 0.46 6.09 -25.75
C VAL A 374 0.57 7.55 -26.22
N ARG A 375 1.56 7.85 -27.06
CA ARG A 375 1.76 9.20 -27.62
C ARG A 375 0.55 9.68 -28.43
N LYS A 376 -0.03 8.80 -29.25
CA LYS A 376 -1.24 9.10 -30.04
C LYS A 376 -2.44 9.36 -29.14
N GLU A 377 -2.64 8.54 -28.11
CA GLU A 377 -3.77 8.69 -27.20
C GLU A 377 -3.66 9.95 -26.35
N ARG A 378 -2.45 10.35 -25.92
CA ARG A 378 -2.19 11.65 -25.28
C ARG A 378 -2.59 12.84 -26.15
N GLN A 379 -2.48 12.73 -27.48
CA GLN A 379 -2.81 13.83 -28.39
C GLN A 379 -4.32 14.02 -28.59
N ASN A 380 -5.15 12.99 -28.36
CA ASN A 380 -6.60 13.08 -28.57
C ASN A 380 -7.30 14.12 -27.66
N PRO A 381 -7.01 14.20 -26.34
CA PRO A 381 -7.59 15.20 -25.44
C PRO A 381 -7.11 16.64 -25.73
N ALA A 382 -5.84 16.81 -26.13
CA ALA A 382 -5.26 18.13 -26.37
C ALA A 382 -5.95 18.91 -27.51
N HIS A 383 -6.80 18.25 -28.29
CA HIS A 383 -7.50 18.81 -29.44
C HIS A 383 -9.02 18.90 -29.27
N LYS A 384 -9.60 18.48 -28.13
CA LYS A 384 -11.05 18.54 -27.86
C LYS A 384 -11.34 18.77 -26.36
N ILE A 385 -12.22 19.70 -26.04
CA ILE A 385 -12.78 19.81 -24.68
C ILE A 385 -13.78 18.67 -24.51
N ASN A 386 -13.43 17.66 -23.73
CA ASN A 386 -14.31 16.52 -23.41
C ASN A 386 -14.94 16.72 -22.02
N GLU A 387 -16.19 16.30 -21.85
CA GLU A 387 -16.81 16.23 -20.53
C GLU A 387 -16.15 15.11 -19.71
N ASN A 388 -15.90 15.37 -18.42
CA ASN A 388 -15.29 14.38 -17.54
C ASN A 388 -16.34 13.36 -17.09
N GLU A 389 -16.32 12.17 -17.68
CA GLU A 389 -17.23 11.07 -17.34
C GLU A 389 -16.60 10.04 -16.39
N TYR A 390 -17.43 9.39 -15.59
CA TYR A 390 -17.07 8.23 -14.77
C TYR A 390 -17.45 6.94 -15.50
N ASP A 391 -16.48 6.03 -15.70
CA ASP A 391 -16.73 4.73 -16.34
C ASP A 391 -15.64 3.71 -15.98
N LYS A 392 -16.05 2.56 -15.45
CA LYS A 392 -15.14 1.45 -15.09
C LYS A 392 -14.28 0.97 -16.26
N LYS A 393 -14.67 1.21 -17.52
CA LYS A 393 -13.85 0.90 -18.71
C LYS A 393 -12.44 1.51 -18.62
N TYR A 394 -12.27 2.66 -17.95
CA TYR A 394 -10.98 3.32 -17.82
C TYR A 394 -9.97 2.50 -17.00
N ILE A 395 -10.44 1.64 -16.10
CA ILE A 395 -9.59 0.68 -15.39
C ILE A 395 -8.97 -0.30 -16.38
N GLU A 396 -9.79 -0.92 -17.21
CA GLU A 396 -9.33 -1.90 -18.19
C GLU A 396 -8.45 -1.27 -19.27
N LYS A 397 -8.79 -0.05 -19.73
CA LYS A 397 -7.92 0.71 -20.63
C LYS A 397 -6.55 0.99 -20.02
N GLN A 398 -6.50 1.38 -18.74
CA GLN A 398 -5.24 1.61 -18.04
C GLN A 398 -4.42 0.31 -17.95
N LYS A 399 -5.04 -0.79 -17.52
CA LYS A 399 -4.40 -2.11 -17.39
C LYS A 399 -3.80 -2.59 -18.71
N ASN A 400 -4.58 -2.50 -19.80
CA ASN A 400 -4.11 -2.90 -21.12
C ASN A 400 -2.93 -2.03 -21.57
N MET A 401 -3.04 -0.71 -21.42
CA MET A 401 -1.99 0.21 -21.83
C MET A 401 -0.68 -0.01 -21.07
N ILE A 402 -0.72 -0.11 -19.73
CA ILE A 402 0.51 -0.35 -18.97
C ILE A 402 1.11 -1.72 -19.27
N THR A 403 0.28 -2.72 -19.56
CA THR A 403 0.74 -4.06 -19.96
C THR A 403 1.51 -4.03 -21.27
N ASP A 404 0.93 -3.44 -22.31
CA ASP A 404 1.55 -3.39 -23.63
C ASP A 404 2.87 -2.60 -23.59
N VAL A 405 2.89 -1.51 -22.82
CA VAL A 405 4.09 -0.70 -22.62
C VAL A 405 5.15 -1.44 -21.82
N TYR A 406 4.79 -2.10 -20.73
CA TYR A 406 5.72 -2.92 -19.93
C TYR A 406 6.37 -4.00 -20.80
N LEU A 407 5.57 -4.74 -21.60
CA LEU A 407 6.09 -5.76 -22.51
C LEU A 407 7.03 -5.17 -23.57
N SER A 408 6.75 -3.95 -24.05
CA SER A 408 7.63 -3.23 -24.98
C SER A 408 8.98 -2.89 -24.34
N ILE A 409 9.00 -2.31 -23.13
CA ILE A 409 10.25 -1.98 -22.42
C ILE A 409 11.02 -3.26 -22.06
N LYS A 410 10.34 -4.31 -21.59
CA LYS A 410 10.94 -5.63 -21.32
C LYS A 410 11.60 -6.21 -22.57
N SER A 411 10.96 -6.07 -23.73
CA SER A 411 11.52 -6.52 -25.01
C SER A 411 12.77 -5.72 -25.38
N LEU A 412 12.75 -4.39 -25.20
CA LEU A 412 13.93 -3.53 -25.40
C LEU A 412 15.09 -3.88 -24.46
N ARG A 413 14.81 -4.15 -23.17
CA ARG A 413 15.83 -4.66 -22.22
C ARG A 413 16.43 -5.96 -22.73
N LYS A 414 15.61 -6.93 -23.11
CA LYS A 414 16.10 -8.22 -23.64
C LYS A 414 16.97 -8.04 -24.88
N ILE A 415 16.62 -7.11 -25.78
CA ILE A 415 17.45 -6.78 -26.94
C ILE A 415 18.83 -6.25 -26.50
N PHE A 416 18.88 -5.31 -25.56
CA PHE A 416 20.15 -4.77 -25.05
C PHE A 416 20.97 -5.83 -24.32
N GLN A 417 20.31 -6.75 -23.60
CA GLN A 417 20.95 -7.83 -22.87
C GLN A 417 21.65 -8.85 -23.79
N GLN A 418 21.23 -8.95 -25.05
CA GLN A 418 21.89 -9.79 -26.05
C GLN A 418 23.19 -9.18 -26.59
N HIS A 419 23.48 -7.91 -26.28
CA HIS A 419 24.70 -7.26 -26.71
C HIS A 419 25.94 -7.94 -26.10
N ARG A 420 27.01 -8.11 -26.89
CA ARG A 420 28.23 -8.82 -26.46
C ARG A 420 28.87 -8.23 -25.19
N ASP A 421 28.76 -6.92 -25.05
CA ASP A 421 29.32 -6.12 -23.96
C ASP A 421 28.33 -5.97 -22.79
N ALA A 422 27.15 -6.59 -22.83
CA ALA A 422 26.21 -6.61 -21.69
C ALA A 422 26.65 -7.56 -20.56
N LYS A 423 27.70 -8.36 -20.79
CA LYS A 423 28.20 -9.36 -19.83
C LYS A 423 28.61 -8.68 -18.52
N GLY A 424 28.07 -9.15 -17.40
CA GLY A 424 28.37 -8.62 -16.07
C GLY A 424 27.39 -7.58 -15.54
N VAL A 425 26.41 -7.14 -16.34
CA VAL A 425 25.28 -6.36 -15.83
C VAL A 425 24.26 -7.31 -15.17
N GLU A 426 24.06 -7.16 -13.87
CA GLU A 426 23.07 -7.94 -13.13
C GLU A 426 21.65 -7.39 -13.38
N ILE A 427 20.74 -8.27 -13.79
CA ILE A 427 19.32 -7.96 -13.92
C ILE A 427 18.60 -8.56 -12.71
N PRO A 428 17.74 -7.79 -12.01
CA PRO A 428 16.99 -8.32 -10.88
C PRO A 428 16.17 -9.56 -11.26
N GLY A 429 16.45 -10.70 -10.63
CA GLY A 429 15.85 -11.99 -11.01
C GLY A 429 14.32 -12.07 -10.88
N TRP A 430 13.68 -11.12 -10.19
CA TRP A 430 12.22 -11.04 -10.09
C TRP A 430 11.56 -10.48 -11.36
N LEU A 431 12.29 -9.77 -12.23
CA LEU A 431 11.77 -9.25 -13.51
C LEU A 431 11.58 -10.35 -14.57
N ASP A 432 12.39 -11.42 -14.49
CA ASP A 432 12.31 -12.56 -15.40
C ASP A 432 11.41 -13.70 -14.88
N LYS A 433 10.99 -13.62 -13.61
CA LYS A 433 10.01 -14.54 -13.02
C LYS A 433 8.61 -13.95 -13.16
N ASP A 434 7.93 -14.24 -14.27
CA ASP A 434 6.60 -13.66 -14.57
C ASP A 434 5.57 -13.91 -13.44
N ASN A 435 5.69 -15.00 -12.68
CA ASN A 435 4.82 -15.29 -11.52
C ASN A 435 4.91 -14.26 -10.37
N ASN A 436 5.95 -13.43 -10.34
CA ASN A 436 6.15 -12.42 -9.29
C ASN A 436 5.57 -11.05 -9.66
N ILE A 437 5.18 -10.85 -10.92
CA ILE A 437 4.61 -9.59 -11.42
C ILE A 437 3.10 -9.75 -11.50
N LYS A 438 2.38 -8.94 -10.74
CA LYS A 438 0.92 -9.02 -10.61
C LYS A 438 0.23 -7.80 -11.21
N MET A 439 -0.84 -8.07 -11.93
CA MET A 439 -1.89 -7.11 -12.21
C MET A 439 -2.92 -7.22 -11.09
N PHE A 440 -2.90 -6.27 -10.16
CA PHE A 440 -3.84 -6.25 -9.04
C PHE A 440 -5.18 -5.64 -9.43
#